data_AF-A0A1D6MLX5-F1
#
_entry.id   AF-A0A1D6MLX5-F1
#
_cell.length_a   1.000
_cell.length_b   1.000
_cell.length_c   1.000
_cell.angle_alpha   90.00
_cell.angle_beta   90.00
_cell.angle_gamma   90.00
#
_symmetry.space_group_name_H-M   'P 1'
#
loop_
_entity.id
_entity.type
_entity.pdbx_description
1 polymer ?
#
loop_
_entity_poly.entity_id
_entity_poly.type
_entity_poly.pdbx_seq_one_letter_code
_entity_poly.pdbx_strand_id
1 'polypeptide(L)'
;MDSEVVHVVESSLVVPSEPTPSEGLSLSPLDLVLPSRGHTPTVYLYSPSDVAAADGFFDVARLKEAMAKTLVAFYPLAGRLGVNNDGRVEITCTGEGALFVVAHADLSVGDIEDDFRPSPELRRLFVPCIEPASIILAIQVSSLRLLLIRYFHALFHIEHHY
;
A
#
# COMPACT_ATOMS: atom_id res chain seq x y z
N MET A 1 26.82 11.23 -6.54
CA MET A 1 25.66 12.11 -6.73
C MET A 1 24.49 11.18 -6.87
N ASP A 2 23.80 10.92 -5.76
CA ASP A 2 22.64 10.04 -5.75
C ASP A 2 21.46 10.81 -6.36
N SER A 3 21.29 10.66 -7.67
CA SER A 3 20.03 11.02 -8.31
C SER A 3 18.94 10.16 -7.67
N GLU A 4 17.96 10.81 -7.05
CA GLU A 4 16.87 10.12 -6.37
C GLU A 4 16.08 9.31 -7.40
N VAL A 5 16.19 7.99 -7.33
CA VAL A 5 15.71 7.07 -8.36
C VAL A 5 14.18 7.03 -8.46
N VAL A 6 13.48 7.49 -7.42
CA VAL A 6 12.02 7.58 -7.34
C VAL A 6 11.63 8.96 -6.86
N HIS A 7 10.85 9.67 -7.67
CA HIS A 7 10.31 11.00 -7.35
C HIS A 7 8.82 10.89 -6.99
N VAL A 8 8.45 11.34 -5.80
CA VAL A 8 7.04 11.49 -5.43
C VAL A 8 6.45 12.68 -6.19
N VAL A 9 5.40 12.41 -6.97
CA VAL A 9 4.66 13.39 -7.77
C VAL A 9 3.46 13.93 -6.97
N GLU A 10 2.81 13.08 -6.18
CA GLU A 10 1.67 13.44 -5.35
C GLU A 10 1.66 12.63 -4.05
N SER A 11 1.20 13.24 -2.96
CA SER A 11 0.87 12.56 -1.71
C SER A 11 -0.46 13.11 -1.20
N SER A 12 -1.41 12.23 -0.91
CA SER A 12 -2.80 12.60 -0.60
C SER A 12 -3.43 11.57 0.36
N LEU A 13 -4.44 11.99 1.11
CA LEU A 13 -5.30 11.05 1.87
C LEU A 13 -6.55 10.75 1.05
N VAL A 14 -6.83 9.48 0.81
CA VAL A 14 -8.09 9.01 0.21
C VAL A 14 -9.04 8.67 1.34
N VAL A 15 -10.08 9.49 1.50
CA VAL A 15 -11.16 9.29 2.48
C VAL A 15 -12.23 8.32 1.93
N PRO A 16 -13.03 7.68 2.80
CA PRO A 16 -14.21 6.93 2.36
C PRO A 16 -15.17 7.80 1.53
N SER A 17 -15.81 7.24 0.51
CA SER A 17 -16.75 7.98 -0.35
C SER A 17 -18.09 8.30 0.32
N GLU A 18 -18.40 7.63 1.43
CA GLU A 18 -19.64 7.75 2.20
C GLU A 18 -19.31 7.77 3.70
N PRO A 19 -20.19 8.32 4.56
CA PRO A 19 -19.97 8.31 6.01
C PRO A 19 -19.84 6.89 6.57
N THR A 20 -18.80 6.66 7.37
CA THR A 20 -18.52 5.37 8.02
C THR A 20 -18.81 5.41 9.53
N PRO A 21 -18.96 4.26 10.20
CA PRO A 21 -18.97 4.20 11.66
C PRO A 21 -17.73 4.87 12.26
N SER A 22 -17.92 5.70 13.28
CA SER A 22 -16.85 6.39 14.00
C SER A 22 -16.72 5.81 15.41
N GLU A 23 -16.07 4.65 15.50
CA GLU A 23 -15.89 3.87 16.72
C GLU A 23 -14.42 3.44 16.93
N GLY A 24 -14.09 3.04 18.17
CA GLY A 24 -12.80 2.44 18.50
C GLY A 24 -12.87 0.92 18.40
N LEU A 25 -12.08 0.32 17.51
CA LEU A 25 -11.99 -1.13 17.35
C LEU A 25 -10.79 -1.68 18.11
N SER A 26 -11.05 -2.30 19.25
CA SER A 26 -10.02 -2.95 20.07
C SER A 26 -9.36 -4.12 19.32
N LEU A 27 -8.04 -4.13 19.30
CA LEU A 27 -7.26 -5.22 18.70
C LEU A 27 -7.32 -6.49 19.55
N SER A 28 -7.47 -7.66 18.90
CA SER A 28 -7.38 -8.95 19.60
C SER A 28 -5.91 -9.27 19.96
N PRO A 29 -5.65 -10.22 20.87
CA PRO A 29 -4.27 -10.63 21.17
C PRO A 29 -3.49 -11.12 19.93
N LEU A 30 -4.15 -11.72 18.94
CA LEU A 30 -3.51 -12.13 17.68
C LEU A 30 -3.10 -10.90 16.85
N ASP A 31 -3.95 -9.87 16.82
CA ASP A 31 -3.67 -8.59 16.18
C ASP A 31 -2.61 -7.75 16.91
N LEU A 32 -2.11 -8.20 18.07
CA LEU A 32 -0.98 -7.57 18.77
C LEU A 32 0.34 -8.32 18.56
N VAL A 33 0.29 -9.60 18.16
CA VAL A 33 1.50 -10.40 17.88
C VAL A 33 2.20 -9.90 16.61
N LEU A 34 1.44 -9.64 15.54
CA LEU A 34 1.98 -9.31 14.21
C LEU A 34 2.43 -7.84 14.05
N PRO A 35 1.67 -6.81 14.48
CA PRO A 35 2.04 -5.40 14.30
C PRO A 35 3.21 -4.91 15.17
N SER A 36 3.75 -5.76 16.04
CA SER A 36 5.01 -5.54 16.76
C SER A 36 6.21 -5.25 15.84
N ARG A 37 6.04 -5.41 14.51
CA ARG A 37 7.03 -5.15 13.45
C ARG A 37 6.70 -3.93 12.57
N GLY A 38 5.65 -3.17 12.87
CA GLY A 38 5.17 -2.04 12.06
C GLY A 38 4.38 -2.49 10.82
N HIS A 39 4.29 -1.62 9.82
CA HIS A 39 3.61 -1.92 8.55
C HIS A 39 4.24 -3.12 7.84
N THR A 40 3.40 -3.95 7.22
CA THR A 40 3.86 -5.07 6.38
C THR A 40 3.88 -4.60 4.92
N PRO A 41 5.05 -4.30 4.33
CA PRO A 41 5.13 -3.84 2.95
C PRO A 41 4.90 -4.99 1.97
N THR A 42 3.98 -4.77 1.03
CA THR A 42 3.72 -5.67 -0.10
C THR A 42 3.85 -4.87 -1.39
N VAL A 43 4.64 -5.35 -2.34
CA VAL A 43 4.84 -4.73 -3.65
C VAL A 43 4.19 -5.60 -4.72
N TYR A 44 3.34 -4.99 -5.54
CA TYR A 44 2.70 -5.63 -6.69
C TYR A 44 3.25 -5.02 -7.98
N LEU A 45 3.71 -5.87 -8.89
CA LEU A 45 4.26 -5.46 -10.18
C LEU A 45 3.34 -5.94 -11.28
N TYR A 46 2.85 -5.00 -12.09
CA TYR A 46 1.90 -5.26 -13.17
C TYR A 46 2.59 -5.09 -14.51
N SER A 47 2.39 -6.03 -15.43
CA SER A 47 2.98 -5.89 -16.75
C SER A 47 2.17 -4.88 -17.58
N PRO A 48 2.82 -4.07 -18.42
CA PRO A 48 2.11 -3.12 -19.26
C PRO A 48 1.22 -3.76 -20.33
N SER A 49 1.34 -5.08 -20.56
CA SER A 49 0.34 -5.84 -21.33
C SER A 49 -0.97 -6.01 -20.57
N ASP A 50 -0.92 -6.21 -19.25
CA ASP A 50 -2.11 -6.23 -18.38
C ASP A 50 -2.76 -4.83 -18.33
N VAL A 51 -1.94 -3.78 -18.24
CA VAL A 51 -2.37 -2.38 -18.26
C VAL A 51 -3.00 -1.99 -19.61
N ALA A 52 -2.47 -2.48 -20.73
CA ALA A 52 -3.03 -2.21 -22.06
C ALA A 52 -4.32 -3.01 -22.33
N ALA A 53 -4.49 -4.19 -21.72
CA ALA A 53 -5.71 -4.98 -21.80
C ALA A 53 -6.85 -4.41 -20.93
N ALA A 54 -6.51 -3.74 -19.83
CA ALA A 54 -7.46 -3.08 -18.93
C ALA A 54 -7.45 -1.56 -19.18
N ASP A 55 -8.36 -1.08 -20.03
CA ASP A 55 -8.51 0.33 -20.38
C ASP A 55 -8.50 1.25 -19.14
N GLY A 56 -7.50 2.13 -19.05
CA GLY A 56 -7.28 3.03 -17.92
C GLY A 56 -6.88 2.37 -16.59
N PHE A 57 -6.21 1.20 -16.57
CA PHE A 57 -5.86 0.48 -15.33
C PHE A 57 -5.07 1.30 -14.30
N PHE A 58 -4.13 2.13 -14.77
CA PHE A 58 -3.35 3.04 -13.93
C PHE A 58 -3.83 4.50 -13.98
N ASP A 59 -5.10 4.73 -14.30
CA ASP A 59 -5.72 6.03 -14.03
C ASP A 59 -5.78 6.26 -12.51
N VAL A 60 -4.91 7.16 -12.04
CA VAL A 60 -4.79 7.56 -10.63
C VAL A 60 -6.12 8.06 -10.06
N ALA A 61 -6.93 8.79 -10.84
CA ALA A 61 -8.21 9.30 -10.36
C ALA A 61 -9.20 8.14 -10.14
N ARG A 62 -9.26 7.20 -11.09
CA ARG A 62 -10.09 5.99 -10.99
C ARG A 62 -9.65 5.07 -9.85
N LEU A 63 -8.35 4.92 -9.61
CA LEU A 63 -7.81 4.15 -8.49
C LEU A 63 -8.19 4.77 -7.14
N LYS A 64 -8.06 6.10 -6.99
CA LYS A 64 -8.52 6.81 -5.79
C LYS A 64 -10.03 6.71 -5.59
N GLU A 65 -10.82 6.81 -6.66
CA GLU A 65 -12.29 6.64 -6.59
C GLU A 65 -12.68 5.21 -6.14
N ALA A 66 -12.04 4.19 -6.72
CA ALA A 66 -12.27 2.79 -6.33
C ALA A 66 -11.85 2.53 -4.87
N MET A 67 -10.73 3.09 -4.44
CA MET A 67 -10.25 3.03 -3.06
C MET A 67 -11.23 3.73 -2.10
N ALA A 68 -11.70 4.94 -2.42
CA ALA A 68 -12.69 5.66 -1.60
C ALA A 68 -13.98 4.84 -1.38
N LYS A 69 -14.48 4.18 -2.42
CA LYS A 69 -15.64 3.27 -2.33
C LYS A 69 -15.34 2.02 -1.50
N THR A 70 -14.15 1.42 -1.67
CA THR A 70 -13.72 0.25 -0.90
C THR A 70 -13.56 0.57 0.59
N LEU A 71 -13.07 1.77 0.93
CA LEU A 71 -12.91 2.24 2.31
C LEU A 71 -14.25 2.44 3.05
N VAL A 72 -15.41 2.42 2.38
CA VAL A 72 -16.71 2.37 3.08
C VAL A 72 -16.91 1.01 3.74
N ALA A 73 -16.60 -0.08 3.04
CA ALA A 73 -16.69 -1.44 3.58
C ALA A 73 -15.50 -1.79 4.50
N PHE A 74 -14.33 -1.20 4.24
CA PHE A 74 -13.10 -1.40 5.01
C PHE A 74 -12.70 -0.14 5.81
N TYR A 75 -13.69 0.50 6.44
CA TYR A 75 -13.53 1.76 7.17
C TYR A 75 -12.41 1.82 8.23
N PRO A 76 -11.99 0.72 8.91
CA PRO A 76 -10.86 0.80 9.84
C PRO A 76 -9.54 1.16 9.15
N LEU A 77 -9.38 0.85 7.86
CA LEU A 77 -8.19 1.21 7.08
C LEU A 77 -8.07 2.73 6.84
N ALA A 78 -9.18 3.46 6.92
CA ALA A 78 -9.24 4.93 6.90
C ALA A 78 -9.09 5.57 8.30
N GLY A 79 -8.96 4.77 9.36
CA GLY A 79 -8.78 5.23 10.73
C GLY A 79 -7.32 5.48 11.11
N ARG A 80 -7.06 5.51 12.41
CA ARG A 80 -5.73 5.69 13.01
C ARG A 80 -5.48 4.65 14.09
N LEU A 81 -4.24 4.17 14.18
CA LEU A 81 -3.79 3.38 15.33
C LEU A 81 -3.71 4.31 16.54
N GLY A 82 -4.43 3.96 17.60
CA GLY A 82 -4.59 4.75 18.81
C GLY A 82 -4.46 3.91 20.07
N VAL A 83 -4.67 4.55 21.22
CA VAL A 83 -4.73 3.92 22.53
C VAL A 83 -5.98 4.43 23.23
N ASN A 84 -6.80 3.51 23.73
CA ASN A 84 -8.06 3.82 24.37
C ASN A 84 -7.88 4.22 25.85
N ASN A 85 -8.98 4.60 26.50
CA ASN A 85 -8.97 5.04 27.91
C ASN A 85 -8.45 3.98 28.90
N ASP A 86 -8.53 2.68 28.55
CA ASP A 86 -8.01 1.57 29.35
C ASP A 86 -6.53 1.26 29.07
N GLY A 87 -5.86 2.09 28.26
CA GLY A 87 -4.47 1.89 27.85
C GLY A 87 -4.25 0.78 26.82
N ARG A 88 -5.31 0.31 26.15
CA ARG A 88 -5.25 -0.75 25.12
C ARG A 88 -5.12 -0.15 23.73
N VAL A 89 -4.34 -0.80 22.86
CA VAL A 89 -4.20 -0.41 21.47
C VAL A 89 -5.50 -0.73 20.71
N GLU A 90 -5.97 0.24 19.93
CA GLU A 90 -7.17 0.14 19.10
C GLU A 90 -6.97 0.83 17.74
N ILE A 91 -7.88 0.59 16.81
CA ILE A 91 -8.06 1.43 15.63
C ILE A 91 -9.19 2.40 15.90
N THR A 92 -8.87 3.68 16.06
CA THR A 92 -9.86 4.75 16.14
C THR A 92 -10.32 5.06 14.71
N CYS A 93 -11.59 4.76 14.39
CA CYS A 93 -12.12 4.90 13.03
C CYS A 93 -12.52 6.35 12.74
N THR A 94 -11.53 7.21 12.51
CA THR A 94 -11.72 8.65 12.30
C THR A 94 -12.26 9.02 10.91
N GLY A 95 -12.13 8.12 9.92
CA GLY A 95 -12.51 8.39 8.53
C GLY A 95 -11.58 9.38 7.80
N GLU A 96 -10.47 9.78 8.42
CA GLU A 96 -9.48 10.71 7.86
C GLU A 96 -8.77 10.18 6.61
N GLY A 97 -8.96 8.90 6.28
CA GLY A 97 -8.50 8.31 5.03
C GLY A 97 -7.13 7.65 5.12
N ALA A 98 -6.83 6.87 4.09
CA ALA A 98 -5.57 6.15 3.94
C ALA A 98 -4.63 6.88 2.97
N LEU A 99 -3.32 6.72 3.17
CA LEU A 99 -2.30 7.43 2.41
C LEU A 99 -2.20 6.88 0.98
N PHE A 100 -2.25 7.76 -0.01
CA PHE A 100 -2.08 7.45 -1.42
C PHE A 100 -0.99 8.33 -2.03
N VAL A 101 0.09 7.69 -2.46
CA VAL A 101 1.28 8.31 -3.06
C VAL A 101 1.34 7.96 -4.54
N VAL A 102 1.58 8.96 -5.38
CA VAL A 102 1.91 8.78 -6.81
C VAL A 102 3.39 9.07 -6.98
N ALA A 103 4.13 8.16 -7.61
CA ALA A 103 5.55 8.31 -7.85
C ALA A 103 5.94 8.00 -9.31
N HIS A 104 7.08 8.54 -9.72
CA HIS A 104 7.76 8.19 -10.96
C HIS A 104 9.15 7.66 -10.64
N ALA A 105 9.47 6.48 -11.14
CA ALA A 105 10.74 5.80 -10.95
C ALA A 105 11.54 5.85 -12.25
N ASP A 106 12.74 6.42 -12.20
CA ASP A 106 13.71 6.40 -13.31
C ASP A 106 14.44 5.05 -13.37
N LEU A 107 13.66 3.99 -13.52
CA LEU A 107 14.07 2.58 -13.60
C LEU A 107 13.32 1.88 -14.72
N SER A 108 14.00 0.96 -15.40
CA SER A 108 13.35 -0.11 -16.14
C SER A 108 13.12 -1.33 -15.24
N VAL A 109 12.27 -2.27 -15.69
CA VAL A 109 12.07 -3.54 -15.01
C VAL A 109 13.35 -4.38 -14.94
N GLY A 110 14.30 -4.19 -15.86
CA GLY A 110 15.59 -4.89 -15.86
C GLY A 110 16.64 -4.30 -14.91
N ASP A 111 16.40 -3.11 -14.36
CA ASP A 111 17.24 -2.51 -13.30
C ASP A 111 16.81 -2.99 -11.89
N ILE A 112 15.67 -3.68 -11.81
CA ILE A 112 15.23 -4.40 -10.62
C ILE A 112 15.85 -5.80 -10.68
N GLU A 113 16.56 -6.20 -9.61
CA GLU A 113 17.37 -7.43 -9.56
C GLU A 113 16.63 -8.70 -10.00
N ASP A 114 17.40 -9.64 -10.57
CA ASP A 114 16.95 -10.98 -10.98
C ASP A 114 16.01 -11.60 -9.93
N ASP A 115 14.79 -11.93 -10.37
CA ASP A 115 13.74 -12.63 -9.63
C ASP A 115 12.92 -11.80 -8.62
N PHE A 116 12.94 -10.46 -8.67
CA PHE A 116 12.05 -9.56 -7.88
C PHE A 116 12.05 -9.79 -6.37
N ARG A 117 13.14 -10.35 -5.85
CA ARG A 117 13.23 -10.85 -4.47
C ARG A 117 13.14 -9.68 -3.50
N PRO A 118 12.35 -9.77 -2.39
CA PRO A 118 12.20 -8.66 -1.45
C PRO A 118 13.54 -8.17 -0.86
N SER A 119 14.04 -7.05 -1.39
CA SER A 119 15.30 -6.42 -0.98
C SER A 119 15.08 -5.10 -0.22
N PRO A 120 16.03 -4.64 0.61
CA PRO A 120 16.00 -3.30 1.21
C PRO A 120 15.87 -2.19 0.16
N GLU A 121 16.45 -2.38 -1.02
CA GLU A 121 16.43 -1.47 -2.15
C GLU A 121 15.01 -1.35 -2.71
N LEU A 122 14.36 -2.48 -3.02
CA LEU A 122 12.97 -2.49 -3.47
C LEU A 122 12.01 -1.86 -2.44
N ARG A 123 12.26 -2.09 -1.15
CA ARG A 123 11.49 -1.44 -0.09
C ARG A 123 11.68 0.08 -0.10
N ARG A 124 12.91 0.56 -0.20
CA ARG A 124 13.21 2.01 -0.28
C ARG A 124 12.62 2.70 -1.50
N LEU A 125 12.45 1.98 -2.61
CA LEU A 125 11.93 2.53 -3.86
C LEU A 125 10.39 2.54 -3.91
N PHE A 126 9.74 1.48 -3.43
CA PHE A 126 8.31 1.23 -3.67
C PHE A 126 7.43 1.22 -2.41
N VAL A 127 7.99 1.35 -1.21
CA VAL A 127 7.22 1.53 0.03
C VAL A 127 7.22 3.02 0.40
N PRO A 128 6.06 3.67 0.52
CA PRO A 128 6.00 5.08 0.86
C PRO A 128 6.49 5.32 2.29
N CYS A 129 7.03 6.50 2.55
CA CYS A 129 7.21 6.98 3.92
C CYS A 129 5.83 7.25 4.53
N ILE A 130 5.50 6.59 5.66
CA ILE A 130 4.18 6.66 6.28
C ILE A 130 4.25 7.56 7.51
N GLU A 131 3.82 8.81 7.35
CA GLU A 131 3.75 9.79 8.43
C GLU A 131 2.36 10.46 8.50
N PRO A 132 1.73 10.54 9.69
CA PRO A 132 2.18 9.95 10.96
C PRO A 132 2.10 8.42 10.95
N ALA A 133 2.97 7.77 11.74
CA ALA A 133 3.01 6.32 11.90
C ALA A 133 1.69 5.66 12.38
N SER A 134 0.71 6.45 12.82
CA SER A 134 -0.65 5.99 13.16
C SER A 134 -1.54 5.69 11.94
N ILE A 135 -1.12 6.03 10.71
CA ILE A 135 -1.86 5.66 9.50
C ILE A 135 -1.88 4.13 9.35
N ILE A 136 -3.08 3.55 9.20
CA ILE A 136 -3.28 2.10 9.09
C ILE A 136 -2.87 1.56 7.70
N LEU A 137 -3.26 2.26 6.63
CA LEU A 137 -3.01 1.85 5.25
C LEU A 137 -2.31 2.96 4.45
N ALA A 138 -1.28 2.57 3.71
CA ALA A 138 -0.63 3.39 2.70
C ALA A 138 -0.46 2.61 1.40
N ILE A 139 -0.66 3.28 0.26
CA ILE A 139 -0.51 2.73 -1.09
C ILE A 139 0.39 3.69 -1.89
N GLN A 140 1.37 3.15 -2.60
CA GLN A 140 2.17 3.89 -3.58
C GLN A 140 1.97 3.30 -4.98
N VAL A 141 1.56 4.14 -5.93
CA VAL A 141 1.50 3.78 -7.35
C VAL A 141 2.70 4.42 -8.04
N SER A 142 3.61 3.58 -8.57
CA SER A 142 4.86 4.03 -9.19
C SER A 142 4.86 3.72 -10.69
N SER A 143 5.12 4.72 -11.52
CA SER A 143 5.36 4.53 -12.96
C SER A 143 6.84 4.29 -13.24
N LEU A 144 7.18 3.27 -14.03
CA LEU A 144 8.54 2.92 -14.44
C LEU A 144 8.86 3.46 -15.84
N ARG A 145 10.13 3.71 -16.15
CA ARG A 145 10.50 4.48 -17.36
C ARG A 145 10.37 3.73 -18.69
N LEU A 146 10.57 2.40 -18.74
CA LEU A 146 10.61 1.65 -20.00
C LEU A 146 10.07 0.20 -19.92
N LEU A 147 9.48 -0.24 -21.04
CA LEU A 147 8.88 -1.55 -21.32
C LEU A 147 9.90 -2.61 -21.82
N LEU A 148 9.88 -3.84 -21.27
CA LEU A 148 9.66 -5.14 -21.97
C LEU A 148 10.23 -6.39 -21.23
N ILE A 149 9.32 -7.16 -20.63
CA ILE A 149 9.28 -8.63 -20.41
C ILE A 149 10.60 -9.43 -20.24
N ARG A 150 10.81 -9.95 -19.01
CA ARG A 150 11.02 -11.39 -18.59
C ARG A 150 10.89 -11.48 -17.04
N TYR A 151 10.72 -12.63 -16.38
CA TYR A 151 10.38 -14.00 -16.82
C TYR A 151 9.24 -14.60 -15.93
N PHE A 152 9.25 -15.90 -15.58
CA PHE A 152 8.27 -16.53 -14.67
C PHE A 152 8.79 -17.82 -14.01
N HIS A 153 8.64 -17.93 -12.68
CA HIS A 153 8.34 -19.21 -12.03
C HIS A 153 7.47 -18.97 -10.77
N ALA A 154 6.22 -19.44 -10.78
CA ALA A 154 5.37 -19.42 -9.60
C ALA A 154 5.49 -20.73 -8.81
N LEU A 155 5.75 -20.64 -7.51
CA LEU A 155 5.46 -21.72 -6.58
C LEU A 155 4.55 -21.20 -5.47
N PHE A 156 3.25 -21.50 -5.58
CA PHE A 156 2.34 -21.38 -4.46
C PHE A 156 2.63 -22.51 -3.48
N HIS A 157 2.96 -22.16 -2.23
CA HIS A 157 2.80 -23.10 -1.10
C HIS A 157 1.80 -22.52 -0.11
N ILE A 158 0.56 -23.02 -0.17
CA ILE A 158 -0.44 -22.80 0.87
C ILE A 158 -0.23 -23.90 1.89
N GLU A 159 0.42 -23.59 3.01
CA GLU A 159 0.40 -24.48 4.17
C GLU A 159 -0.71 -24.02 5.14
N HIS A 160 -1.87 -24.63 4.99
CA HIS A 160 -2.83 -24.73 6.08
C HIS A 160 -2.18 -25.52 7.22
N HIS A 161 -2.08 -24.92 8.41
CA HIS A 161 -1.91 -25.66 9.66
C HIS A 161 -3.19 -25.60 10.47
N TYR A 162 -3.64 -26.78 10.90
CA TYR A 162 -4.62 -27.00 11.96
C TYR A 162 -3.89 -27.11 13.31
#